data_AF-A0A7X0IYB1-F1
#
_entry.id   AF-A0A7X0IYB1-F1
#
_cell.length_a   1.000
_cell.length_b   1.000
_cell.length_c   1.000
_cell.angle_alpha   90.00
_cell.angle_beta   90.00
_cell.angle_gamma   90.00
#
_symmetry.space_group_name_H-M   'P 1'
#
loop_
_entity.id
_entity.type
_entity.pdbx_description
1 polymer ?
#
loop_
_entity_poly.entity_id
_entity_poly.type
_entity_poly.pdbx_seq_one_letter_code
_entity_poly.pdbx_strand_id
1 'polypeptide(L)'
;MKRFAVFNPSTGDLLAEVPDMSAEEVSAAIDKAHAAQAPWAGLTARARSDILWKWHRLILEHSDDLAVILTAEMGKPLGEAKSEVLYAAAYL
;
A
#
# COMPACT_ATOMS: atom_id res chain seq x y z
N MET A 1 11.68 18.90 3.14
CA MET A 1 10.58 17.91 3.11
C MET A 1 10.29 17.50 4.54
N LYS A 2 9.07 17.76 5.03
CA LYS A 2 8.68 17.39 6.38
C LYS A 2 8.50 15.87 6.44
N ARG A 3 8.78 15.26 7.59
CA ARG A 3 8.64 13.82 7.81
C ARG A 3 8.02 13.57 9.18
N PHE A 4 7.41 12.42 9.35
CA PHE A 4 6.99 11.91 10.66
C PHE A 4 7.56 10.51 10.90
N ALA A 5 7.84 10.22 12.17
CA ALA A 5 8.39 8.95 12.60
C ALA A 5 7.27 7.91 12.81
N VAL A 6 7.53 6.68 12.36
CA VAL A 6 6.72 5.50 12.63
C VAL A 6 7.52 4.61 13.59
N PHE A 7 6.91 4.28 14.71
CA PHE A 7 7.54 3.49 15.76
C PHE A 7 6.88 2.13 15.86
N ASN A 8 7.65 1.13 16.27
CA ASN A 8 7.11 -0.15 16.70
C ASN A 8 6.41 0.04 18.05
N PRO A 9 5.08 -0.20 18.16
CA PRO A 9 4.35 0.06 19.40
C PRO A 9 4.66 -0.95 20.51
N SER A 10 5.24 -2.12 20.18
CA SER A 10 5.60 -3.14 21.17
C SER A 10 6.98 -2.94 21.80
N THR A 11 7.91 -2.26 21.10
CA THR A 11 9.28 -2.02 21.60
C THR A 11 9.61 -0.55 21.80
N GLY A 12 8.91 0.35 21.12
CA GLY A 12 9.24 1.78 21.05
C GLY A 12 10.32 2.12 20.02
N ASP A 13 10.86 1.14 19.28
CA ASP A 13 11.91 1.37 18.31
C ASP A 13 11.41 2.18 17.10
N LEU A 14 12.25 3.06 16.56
CA LEU A 14 11.98 3.75 15.31
C LEU A 14 12.07 2.76 14.13
N LEU A 15 10.99 2.61 13.37
CA LEU A 15 10.96 1.75 12.17
C LEU A 15 11.37 2.54 10.93
N ALA A 16 10.75 3.70 10.72
CA ALA A 16 10.99 4.54 9.55
C ALA A 16 10.59 5.98 9.82
N GLU A 17 11.17 6.90 9.05
CA GLU A 17 10.61 8.24 8.87
C GLU A 17 9.92 8.29 7.51
N VAL A 18 8.66 8.68 7.46
CA VAL A 18 7.89 8.75 6.22
C VAL A 18 7.57 10.21 5.86
N PRO A 19 7.42 10.55 4.57
CA PRO A 19 7.13 11.92 4.15
C PRO A 19 5.80 12.43 4.70
N ASP A 20 5.79 13.66 5.21
CA ASP A 20 4.57 14.42 5.50
C ASP A 20 4.33 15.39 4.32
N MET A 21 3.45 14.97 3.41
CA MET A 21 3.28 15.61 2.10
C MET A 21 2.63 16.99 2.23
N SER A 22 3.17 17.98 1.52
CA SER A 22 2.60 19.33 1.46
C SER A 22 1.39 19.42 0.52
N ALA A 23 0.65 20.53 0.58
CA ALA A 23 -0.46 20.79 -0.32
C ALA A 23 -0.01 20.81 -1.80
N GLU A 24 1.18 21.34 -2.08
CA GLU A 24 1.77 21.38 -3.41
C GLU A 24 2.12 19.98 -3.92
N GLU A 25 2.68 19.11 -3.06
CA GLU A 25 2.99 17.72 -3.42
C GLU A 25 1.70 16.92 -3.69
N VAL A 26 0.64 17.16 -2.92
CA VAL A 26 -0.69 16.60 -3.16
C VAL A 26 -1.27 17.09 -4.49
N SER A 27 -1.17 18.39 -4.80
CA SER A 27 -1.61 18.94 -6.09
C SER A 27 -0.87 18.27 -7.25
N ALA A 28 0.45 18.08 -7.14
CA ALA A 28 1.23 17.40 -8.16
C ALA A 28 0.84 15.92 -8.33
N ALA A 29 0.44 15.24 -7.25
CA ALA A 29 -0.07 13.88 -7.33
C ALA A 29 -1.44 13.82 -8.04
N ILE A 30 -2.32 14.79 -7.81
CA ILE A 30 -3.61 14.94 -8.50
C ILE A 30 -3.39 15.15 -10.00
N ASP A 31 -2.48 16.05 -10.38
CA ASP A 31 -2.19 16.32 -11.79
C ASP A 31 -1.68 15.06 -12.52
N LYS A 32 -0.81 14.28 -11.87
CA LYS A 32 -0.34 12.99 -12.40
C LYS A 32 -1.47 11.99 -12.55
N ALA A 33 -2.35 11.86 -11.55
CA ALA A 33 -3.50 10.97 -11.61
C ALA A 33 -4.48 11.40 -12.72
N HIS A 34 -4.70 12.70 -12.90
CA HIS A 34 -5.53 13.26 -13.96
C HIS A 34 -4.97 12.92 -15.34
N ALA A 35 -3.66 13.11 -15.55
CA ALA A 35 -3.00 12.76 -16.80
C ALA A 35 -3.05 11.25 -17.10
N ALA A 36 -2.97 10.39 -16.07
CA ALA A 36 -3.07 8.95 -16.21
C ALA A 36 -4.51 8.43 -16.44
N GLN A 37 -5.53 9.25 -16.13
CA GLN A 37 -6.93 8.83 -16.15
C GLN A 37 -7.40 8.43 -17.55
N ALA A 38 -7.13 9.27 -18.56
CA ALA A 38 -7.58 9.01 -19.94
C ALA A 38 -6.96 7.72 -20.54
N PRO A 39 -5.63 7.50 -20.52
CA PRO A 39 -5.06 6.26 -21.03
C PRO A 39 -5.50 5.03 -20.21
N TRP A 40 -5.67 5.14 -18.89
CA TRP A 40 -6.20 4.05 -18.06
C TRP A 40 -7.65 3.70 -18.40
N ALA A 41 -8.50 4.71 -18.59
CA ALA A 41 -9.90 4.54 -18.99
C ALA A 41 -10.02 3.91 -20.39
N GLY A 42 -9.09 4.22 -21.29
CA GLY A 42 -9.02 3.65 -22.63
C GLY A 42 -8.67 2.15 -22.68
N LEU A 43 -8.19 1.56 -21.58
CA LEU A 43 -7.96 0.12 -21.51
C LEU A 43 -9.27 -0.66 -21.57
N THR A 44 -9.21 -1.88 -22.12
CA THR A 44 -10.34 -2.81 -22.03
C THR A 44 -10.53 -3.28 -20.58
N ALA A 45 -11.73 -3.74 -20.25
CA ALA A 45 -12.00 -4.34 -18.95
C ALA A 45 -11.06 -5.53 -18.66
N ARG A 46 -10.74 -6.34 -19.70
CA ARG A 46 -9.80 -7.46 -19.58
C ARG A 46 -8.38 -6.98 -19.23
N ALA A 47 -7.87 -5.98 -19.93
CA ALA A 47 -6.53 -5.46 -19.68
C ALA A 47 -6.39 -4.89 -18.26
N ARG A 48 -7.40 -4.18 -17.75
CA ARG A 48 -7.41 -3.74 -16.35
C ARG A 48 -7.46 -4.91 -15.37
N SER A 49 -8.30 -5.91 -15.65
CA SER A 49 -8.40 -7.12 -14.83
C SER A 49 -7.08 -7.89 -14.77
N ASP A 50 -6.33 -7.99 -15.88
CA ASP A 50 -5.02 -8.65 -15.89
C ASP A 50 -3.99 -7.93 -14.99
N ILE A 51 -4.03 -6.60 -14.95
CA ILE A 51 -3.18 -5.79 -14.07
C ILE A 51 -3.55 -6.01 -12.60
N LEU A 52 -4.84 -5.95 -12.26
CA LEU A 52 -5.32 -6.20 -10.89
C LEU A 52 -5.04 -7.63 -10.45
N TRP A 53 -5.22 -8.61 -11.33
CA TRP A 53 -4.93 -10.01 -11.04
C TRP A 53 -3.44 -10.27 -10.81
N LYS A 54 -2.57 -9.59 -11.56
CA LYS A 54 -1.14 -9.62 -11.29
C LYS A 54 -0.83 -9.02 -9.92
N TRP A 55 -1.50 -7.92 -9.54
CA TRP A 55 -1.32 -7.31 -8.22
C TRP A 55 -1.79 -8.23 -7.09
N HIS A 56 -2.98 -8.83 -7.22
CA HIS A 56 -3.49 -9.88 -6.32
C HIS A 56 -2.44 -10.97 -6.09
N ARG A 57 -1.88 -11.53 -7.17
CA ARG A 57 -0.84 -12.58 -7.07
C ARG A 57 0.41 -12.11 -6.32
N LEU A 58 0.87 -10.88 -6.57
CA LEU A 58 2.02 -10.32 -5.87
C LEU A 58 1.73 -10.13 -4.37
N ILE A 59 0.52 -9.74 -3.98
CA ILE A 59 0.14 -9.65 -2.56
C ILE A 59 0.18 -11.03 -1.91
N LEU A 60 -0.33 -12.08 -2.57
CA LEU A 60 -0.25 -13.45 -2.04
C LEU A 60 1.21 -13.91 -1.89
N GLU A 61 2.02 -13.69 -2.92
CA GLU A 61 3.45 -14.06 -2.96
C GLU A 61 4.24 -13.39 -1.83
N HIS A 62 3.94 -12.14 -1.51
CA HIS A 62 4.60 -11.36 -0.46
C HIS A 62 3.78 -11.25 0.83
N SER A 63 2.82 -12.14 1.05
CA SER A 63 1.88 -12.02 2.17
C SER A 63 2.56 -12.08 3.55
N ASP A 64 3.64 -12.86 3.68
CA ASP A 64 4.42 -12.94 4.92
C ASP A 64 5.19 -11.64 5.20
N ASP A 65 5.85 -11.07 4.19
CA ASP A 65 6.57 -9.80 4.32
C ASP A 65 5.62 -8.65 4.67
N LEU A 66 4.47 -8.58 3.99
CA LEU A 66 3.43 -7.58 4.26
C LEU A 66 2.84 -7.73 5.66
N ALA A 67 2.67 -8.97 6.14
CA ALA A 67 2.19 -9.22 7.51
C ALA A 67 3.22 -8.77 8.56
N VAL A 68 4.51 -8.98 8.31
CA VAL A 68 5.59 -8.50 9.20
C VAL A 68 5.59 -6.98 9.30
N ILE A 69 5.45 -6.27 8.17
CA ILE A 69 5.34 -4.80 8.14
C ILE A 69 4.14 -4.35 8.98
N LEU A 70 2.95 -4.91 8.72
CA LEU A 70 1.72 -4.52 9.40
C LEU A 70 1.77 -4.79 10.92
N THR A 71 2.36 -5.92 11.33
CA THR A 71 2.59 -6.22 12.75
C THR A 71 3.58 -5.25 13.37
N ALA A 72 4.68 -4.92 12.69
CA ALA A 72 5.68 -3.99 13.22
C ALA A 72 5.09 -2.59 13.40
N GLU A 73 4.29 -2.10 12.46
CA GLU A 73 3.73 -0.74 12.50
C GLU A 73 2.55 -0.59 13.48
N MET A 74 1.72 -1.64 13.63
CA MET A 74 0.45 -1.56 14.39
C MET A 74 0.43 -2.37 15.67
N GLY A 75 1.37 -3.29 15.88
CA GLY A 75 1.46 -4.17 17.06
C GLY A 75 0.48 -5.35 17.07
N LYS A 76 -0.29 -5.57 16.00
CA LYS A 76 -1.23 -6.70 15.92
C LYS A 76 -0.49 -8.03 15.75
N PRO A 77 -0.98 -9.16 16.29
CA PRO A 77 -0.35 -10.46 16.11
C PRO A 77 -0.15 -10.84 14.64
N LEU A 78 0.97 -11.50 14.32
CA LEU A 78 1.34 -11.84 12.93
C LEU A 78 0.27 -12.64 12.19
N GLY A 79 -0.41 -13.57 12.87
CA GLY A 79 -1.50 -14.35 12.29
C GLY A 79 -2.72 -13.51 11.90
N GLU A 80 -3.03 -12.48 12.69
CA GLU A 80 -4.09 -11.52 12.39
C GLU A 80 -3.69 -10.63 11.21
N ALA A 81 -2.46 -10.10 11.21
CA ALA A 81 -1.91 -9.32 10.10
C ALA A 81 -1.93 -10.10 8.78
N LYS A 82 -1.50 -11.36 8.79
CA LYS A 82 -1.54 -12.22 7.60
C LYS A 82 -2.96 -12.46 7.10
N SER A 83 -3.91 -12.67 8.01
CA SER A 83 -5.33 -12.82 7.65
C SER A 83 -5.88 -11.56 6.99
N GLU A 84 -5.51 -10.38 7.49
CA GLU A 84 -5.90 -9.09 6.92
C GLU A 84 -5.30 -8.86 5.52
N VAL A 85 -4.03 -9.20 5.31
CA VAL A 85 -3.37 -9.11 3.99
C VAL A 85 -4.07 -10.02 2.97
N LEU A 86 -4.35 -11.27 3.34
CA LEU A 86 -5.05 -12.22 2.46
C LEU A 86 -6.50 -11.78 2.19
N TYR A 87 -7.18 -11.22 3.18
CA TYR A 87 -8.51 -10.65 3.01
C TYR A 87 -8.50 -9.45 2.07
N ALA A 88 -7.53 -8.53 2.20
CA ALA A 88 -7.36 -7.39 1.30
C ALA A 88 -7.06 -7.83 -0.14
N ALA A 89 -6.25 -8.87 -0.33
CA ALA A 89 -5.98 -9.43 -1.65
C ALA A 89 -7.25 -9.90 -2.36
N ALA A 90 -8.27 -10.39 -1.64
CA ALA A 90 -9.52 -10.88 -2.23
C ALA A 90 -10.43 -9.78 -2.83
N TYR A 91 -10.12 -8.50 -2.60
CA TYR A 91 -10.82 -7.36 -3.22
C TYR A 91 -10.27 -6.97 -4.59
N LEU A 92 -9.12 -7.54 -5.01
CA LEU A 92 -8.49 -7.30 -6.31
C LEU A 92 -8.82 -8.41 -7.30
#